data_AF-A0A3D0ET50-F1
#
_entry.id   AF-A0A3D0ET50-F1
#
_cell.length_a   1.000
_cell.length_b   1.000
_cell.length_c   1.000
_cell.angle_alpha   90.00
_cell.angle_beta   90.00
_cell.angle_gamma   90.00
#
_symmetry.space_group_name_H-M   'P 1'
#
loop_
_entity.id
_entity.type
_entity.pdbx_description
1 polymer ?
#
loop_
_entity_poly.entity_id
_entity_poly.type
_entity_poly.pdbx_seq_one_letter_code
_entity_poly.pdbx_strand_id
1 'polypeptide(L)'
;MVAEKNKSEEDPRMDKTVRFRVRLKDNIADVKIMIFHPMETGYRKNKHTAEIIPKHFIHTVKIGHNGKPIMEVHWSRSVSKNPYLNFRVPNAVIGDELSIAWDDNMGESGAGTTTIS
;
A
#
# COMPACT_ATOMS: atom_id res chain seq x y z
N MET A 1 -11.27 37.22 -23.18
CA MET A 1 -10.32 36.09 -23.18
C MET A 1 -9.60 36.07 -21.84
N VAL A 2 -10.00 35.21 -20.92
CA VAL A 2 -9.13 34.73 -19.84
C VAL A 2 -9.44 33.24 -19.72
N ALA A 3 -8.49 32.41 -20.13
CA ALA A 3 -8.57 30.98 -19.96
C ALA A 3 -8.31 30.66 -18.49
N GLU A 4 -9.34 30.23 -17.77
CA GLU A 4 -9.18 29.61 -16.46
C GLU A 4 -8.47 28.27 -16.64
N LYS A 5 -7.33 28.13 -15.95
CA LYS A 5 -6.52 26.91 -15.92
C LYS A 5 -7.35 25.77 -15.32
N ASN A 6 -7.56 24.73 -16.13
CA ASN A 6 -8.10 23.44 -15.70
C ASN A 6 -7.26 22.89 -14.54
N LYS A 7 -7.89 22.80 -13.37
CA LYS A 7 -7.43 21.97 -12.25
C LYS A 7 -7.61 20.52 -12.70
N SER A 8 -6.52 19.81 -12.94
CA SER A 8 -6.55 18.38 -13.23
C SER A 8 -7.28 17.66 -12.10
N GLU A 9 -8.38 16.99 -12.43
CA GLU A 9 -9.07 16.05 -11.53
C GLU A 9 -8.06 14.98 -11.09
N GLU A 10 -7.71 14.99 -9.80
CA GLU A 10 -6.93 13.91 -9.19
C GLU A 10 -7.78 12.63 -9.20
N ASP A 11 -7.25 11.52 -9.75
CA ASP A 11 -7.91 10.21 -9.71
C ASP A 11 -8.18 9.85 -8.23
N PRO A 12 -9.44 9.62 -7.83
CA PRO A 12 -9.82 9.34 -6.44
C PRO A 12 -9.18 8.07 -5.85
N ARG A 13 -8.41 7.31 -6.64
CA ARG A 13 -7.71 6.08 -6.23
C ARG A 13 -6.21 6.25 -5.92
N MET A 14 -5.65 7.45 -6.02
CA MET A 14 -4.27 7.69 -5.54
C MET A 14 -4.26 7.99 -4.03
N ASP A 15 -4.32 6.93 -3.22
CA ASP A 15 -3.99 7.03 -1.81
C ASP A 15 -2.51 7.42 -1.65
N LYS A 16 -2.25 8.57 -0.99
CA LYS A 16 -0.91 9.08 -0.71
C LYS A 16 -0.12 8.18 0.26
N THR A 17 -0.77 7.20 0.89
CA THR A 17 -0.13 6.29 1.85
C THR A 17 0.65 5.15 1.17
N VAL A 18 0.39 4.84 -0.11
CA VAL A 18 1.02 3.71 -0.79
C VAL A 18 2.09 4.19 -1.77
N ARG A 19 3.31 3.67 -1.64
CA ARG A 19 4.42 3.94 -2.55
C ARG A 19 4.87 2.67 -3.23
N PHE A 20 4.83 2.69 -4.56
CA PHE A 20 5.35 1.62 -5.39
C PHE A 20 6.77 1.92 -5.89
N ARG A 21 7.53 0.86 -6.04
CA ARG A 21 8.74 0.83 -6.86
C ARG A 21 8.78 -0.51 -7.59
N VAL A 22 8.65 -0.46 -8.90
CA VAL A 22 8.64 -1.64 -9.76
C VAL A 22 9.86 -1.62 -10.66
N ARG A 23 10.47 -2.79 -10.88
CA ARG A 23 11.51 -2.98 -11.88
C ARG A 23 11.20 -4.22 -12.68
N LEU A 24 11.09 -4.08 -14.00
CA LEU A 24 10.91 -5.19 -14.90
C LEU A 24 12.26 -5.68 -15.43
N LYS A 25 12.51 -6.99 -15.34
CA LYS A 25 13.65 -7.64 -15.98
C LYS A 25 13.27 -9.07 -16.38
N ASP A 26 13.56 -9.45 -17.62
CA ASP A 26 13.32 -10.81 -18.13
C ASP A 26 11.87 -11.30 -17.89
N ASN A 27 10.89 -10.42 -18.14
CA ASN A 27 9.45 -10.64 -17.87
C ASN A 27 9.10 -10.96 -16.41
N ILE A 28 9.95 -10.55 -15.47
CA ILE A 28 9.72 -10.65 -14.03
C ILE A 28 9.73 -9.24 -13.44
N ALA A 29 8.62 -8.84 -12.83
CA ALA A 29 8.53 -7.59 -12.10
C ALA A 29 8.99 -7.79 -10.65
N ASP A 30 10.08 -7.11 -10.24
CA ASP A 30 10.48 -6.92 -8.84
C ASP A 30 9.65 -5.77 -8.26
N VAL A 31 8.65 -6.11 -7.45
CA VAL A 31 7.63 -5.18 -6.93
C VAL A 31 7.91 -4.89 -5.47
N LYS A 32 8.10 -3.61 -5.17
CA LYS A 32 8.37 -3.12 -3.81
C LYS A 32 7.29 -2.12 -3.44
N ILE A 33 6.62 -2.38 -2.34
CA ILE A 33 5.53 -1.55 -1.85
C ILE A 33 5.86 -1.11 -0.42
N MET A 34 5.70 0.18 -0.16
CA MET A 34 5.72 0.75 1.18
C MET A 34 4.35 1.35 1.48
N ILE A 35 3.76 0.96 2.60
CA ILE A 35 2.49 1.52 3.09
C ILE A 35 2.80 2.40 4.28
N PHE A 36 2.40 3.68 4.25
CA PHE A 36 2.59 4.60 5.35
C PHE A 36 1.51 4.36 6.41
N HIS A 37 1.86 3.58 7.43
CA HIS A 37 0.95 3.15 8.48
C HIS A 37 1.69 3.02 9.83
N PRO A 38 1.09 3.42 10.96
CA PRO A 38 1.76 3.43 12.27
C PRO A 38 2.18 2.04 12.77
N MET A 39 1.36 1.01 12.54
CA MET A 39 1.58 -0.37 13.03
C MET A 39 1.87 -0.42 14.54
N GLU A 40 0.99 0.21 15.32
CA GLU A 40 1.11 0.22 16.78
C GLU A 40 0.82 -1.18 17.36
N THR A 41 1.72 -1.61 18.24
CA THR A 41 1.72 -2.98 18.81
C THR A 41 0.70 -3.15 19.93
N GLY A 42 0.31 -2.05 20.57
CA GLY A 42 -0.48 -2.08 21.80
C GLY A 42 0.35 -2.15 23.09
N TYR A 43 1.69 -2.11 23.00
CA TYR A 43 2.57 -2.18 24.17
C TYR A 43 3.19 -0.84 24.56
N ARG A 44 3.21 0.13 23.64
CA ARG A 44 3.79 1.45 23.90
C ARG A 44 2.90 2.26 24.82
N LYS A 45 3.53 2.99 25.76
CA LYS A 45 2.84 3.98 26.61
C LYS A 45 3.02 5.38 26.05
N ASN A 46 1.99 6.22 26.19
CA ASN A 46 2.09 7.64 25.94
C ASN A 46 3.04 8.27 26.97
N LYS A 47 4.01 9.07 26.52
CA LYS A 47 5.01 9.68 27.40
C LYS A 47 4.43 10.71 28.37
N HIS A 48 3.30 11.33 28.04
CA HIS A 48 2.67 12.38 28.82
C HIS A 48 1.55 11.85 29.71
N THR A 49 0.73 10.94 29.19
CA THR A 49 -0.43 10.41 29.94
C THR A 49 -0.15 9.08 30.65
N ALA A 50 0.98 8.42 30.35
CA ALA A 50 1.33 7.06 30.82
C ALA A 50 0.36 5.94 30.40
N GLU A 51 -0.70 6.26 29.63
CA GLU A 51 -1.68 5.31 29.13
C GLU A 51 -1.12 4.42 28.02
N ILE A 52 -1.67 3.20 27.90
CA ILE A 52 -1.33 2.29 26.81
C ILE A 52 -1.96 2.81 25.52
N ILE A 53 -1.15 2.85 24.47
CA ILE A 53 -1.60 3.22 23.14
C ILE A 53 -2.22 1.98 22.50
N PRO A 54 -3.48 2.04 22.02
CA PRO A 54 -4.15 0.87 21.46
C PRO A 54 -3.40 0.28 20.26
N LYS A 55 -3.54 -1.03 20.07
CA LYS A 55 -3.02 -1.71 18.88
C LYS A 55 -3.71 -1.18 17.62
N HIS A 56 -2.93 -0.84 16.61
CA HIS A 56 -3.40 -0.32 15.33
C HIS A 56 -2.49 -0.81 14.21
N PHE A 57 -2.92 -1.84 13.49
CA PHE A 57 -2.13 -2.54 12.50
C PHE A 57 -3.00 -3.03 11.34
N ILE A 58 -2.41 -3.00 10.15
CA ILE A 58 -2.96 -3.62 8.95
C ILE A 58 -3.01 -5.13 9.16
N HIS A 59 -4.17 -5.75 8.96
CA HIS A 59 -4.35 -7.19 9.11
C HIS A 59 -4.42 -7.93 7.78
N THR A 60 -4.91 -7.28 6.70
CA THR A 60 -5.05 -7.90 5.39
C THR A 60 -4.49 -6.97 4.32
N VAL A 61 -3.73 -7.54 3.40
CA VAL A 61 -3.25 -6.89 2.19
C VAL A 61 -3.56 -7.78 1.00
N LYS A 62 -4.20 -7.24 -0.03
CA LYS A 62 -4.53 -7.93 -1.28
C LYS A 62 -3.79 -7.29 -2.43
N ILE A 63 -3.20 -8.10 -3.30
CA ILE A 63 -2.46 -7.65 -4.48
C ILE A 63 -3.14 -8.20 -5.73
N GLY A 64 -3.30 -7.35 -6.73
CA GLY A 64 -3.77 -7.71 -8.06
C GLY A 64 -2.77 -7.43 -9.17
N HIS A 65 -2.90 -8.18 -10.26
CA HIS A 65 -2.20 -7.97 -11.54
C HIS A 65 -3.24 -8.02 -12.66
N ASN A 66 -3.39 -6.91 -13.40
CA ASN A 66 -4.42 -6.75 -14.45
C ASN A 66 -5.83 -7.15 -13.97
N GLY A 67 -6.21 -6.68 -12.79
CA GLY A 67 -7.51 -6.96 -12.16
C GLY A 67 -7.69 -8.36 -11.58
N LYS A 68 -6.70 -9.26 -11.72
CA LYS A 68 -6.75 -10.61 -11.14
C LYS A 68 -6.03 -10.64 -9.78
N PRO A 69 -6.63 -11.21 -8.73
CA PRO A 69 -5.94 -11.37 -7.45
C PRO A 69 -4.77 -12.34 -7.60
N ILE A 70 -3.58 -11.95 -7.15
CA ILE A 70 -2.36 -12.78 -7.23
C ILE A 70 -1.78 -13.12 -5.86
N MET A 71 -2.10 -12.34 -4.82
CA MET A 71 -1.61 -12.57 -3.47
C MET A 71 -2.54 -11.94 -2.44
N GLU A 72 -2.76 -12.66 -1.35
CA GLU A 72 -3.37 -12.14 -0.12
C GLU A 72 -2.39 -12.40 1.04
N VAL A 73 -2.17 -11.39 1.86
CA VAL A 73 -1.22 -11.43 2.96
C VAL A 73 -1.95 -11.08 4.24
N HIS A 74 -1.82 -11.95 5.25
CA HIS A 74 -2.31 -11.67 6.59
C HIS A 74 -1.16 -11.22 7.48
N TRP A 75 -1.31 -10.02 8.04
CA TRP A 75 -0.34 -9.44 8.95
C TRP A 75 -0.85 -9.44 10.37
N SER A 76 0.11 -9.35 11.29
CA SER A 76 -0.15 -9.14 12.71
C SER A 76 0.52 -7.86 13.16
N ARG A 77 0.22 -7.46 14.39
CA ARG A 77 0.84 -6.33 15.08
C ARG A 77 2.38 -6.39 15.19
N SER A 78 3.01 -7.50 14.81
CA SER A 78 4.47 -7.67 14.81
C SER A 78 5.15 -7.15 13.54
N VAL A 79 4.38 -6.70 12.54
CA VAL A 79 4.93 -6.02 11.37
C VAL A 79 5.30 -4.58 11.73
N SER A 80 6.48 -4.14 11.29
CA SER A 80 7.04 -2.83 11.65
C SER A 80 6.25 -1.66 11.05
N LYS A 81 6.35 -0.49 11.69
CA LYS A 81 5.88 0.80 11.17
C LYS A 81 6.34 1.00 9.72
N ASN A 82 5.45 1.57 8.92
CA ASN A 82 5.60 1.71 7.47
C ASN A 82 5.92 0.37 6.78
N PRO A 83 4.97 -0.60 6.81
CA PRO A 83 5.20 -1.93 6.27
C PRO A 83 5.78 -1.91 4.85
N TYR A 84 6.79 -2.75 4.64
CA TYR A 84 7.45 -2.94 3.37
C TYR A 84 7.22 -4.36 2.86
N LEU A 85 6.66 -4.48 1.66
CA LEU A 85 6.41 -5.75 0.99
C LEU A 85 7.22 -5.82 -0.30
N ASN A 86 7.95 -6.91 -0.48
CA ASN A 86 8.76 -7.17 -1.66
C ASN A 86 8.45 -8.56 -2.20
N PHE A 87 8.05 -8.63 -3.46
CA PHE A 87 7.69 -9.87 -4.14
C PHE A 87 7.94 -9.76 -5.64
N ARG A 88 7.89 -10.90 -6.34
CA ARG A 88 8.08 -10.96 -7.78
C ARG A 88 6.81 -11.43 -8.48
N VAL A 89 6.48 -10.78 -9.59
CA VAL A 89 5.38 -11.19 -10.47
C VAL A 89 5.98 -11.72 -11.78
N PRO A 90 5.84 -13.03 -12.09
CA PRO A 90 6.30 -13.59 -13.34
C PRO A 90 5.36 -13.23 -14.49
N ASN A 91 5.86 -13.32 -15.73
CA ASN A 91 5.11 -13.03 -16.96
C ASN A 91 4.52 -11.61 -17.00
N ALA A 92 5.19 -10.66 -16.35
CA ALA A 92 4.80 -9.26 -16.36
C ALA A 92 5.40 -8.55 -17.59
N VAL A 93 4.67 -7.59 -18.14
CA VAL A 93 5.09 -6.77 -19.28
C VAL A 93 4.88 -5.28 -19.00
N ILE A 94 5.53 -4.43 -19.80
CA ILE A 94 5.31 -2.98 -19.76
C ILE A 94 3.83 -2.69 -20.05
N GLY A 95 3.22 -1.80 -19.28
CA GLY A 95 1.82 -1.44 -19.39
C GLY A 95 0.88 -2.25 -18.49
N ASP A 96 1.34 -3.35 -17.90
CA ASP A 96 0.56 -4.09 -16.91
C ASP A 96 0.26 -3.22 -15.68
N GLU A 97 -0.94 -3.41 -15.11
CA GLU A 97 -1.36 -2.76 -13.88
C GLU A 97 -1.13 -3.68 -12.67
N LEU A 98 -0.52 -3.14 -11.63
CA LEU A 98 -0.46 -3.74 -10.31
C LEU A 98 -1.33 -2.94 -9.35
N SER A 99 -2.09 -3.64 -8.52
CA SER A 99 -2.93 -3.03 -7.49
C SER A 99 -2.64 -3.57 -6.10
N ILE A 100 -2.87 -2.75 -5.09
CA ILE A 100 -2.89 -3.13 -3.69
C ILE A 100 -4.15 -2.58 -3.03
N ALA A 101 -4.73 -3.36 -2.13
CA ALA A 101 -5.73 -2.92 -1.16
C ALA A 101 -5.34 -3.44 0.22
N TRP A 102 -5.59 -2.68 1.27
CA TRP A 102 -5.30 -3.10 2.64
C TRP A 102 -6.40 -2.66 3.60
N ASP A 103 -6.58 -3.46 4.66
CA ASP A 103 -7.56 -3.24 5.73
C ASP A 103 -6.86 -3.38 7.09
N ASP A 104 -7.22 -2.52 8.04
CA ASP A 104 -6.68 -2.52 9.40
C ASP A 104 -7.71 -2.88 10.49
N ASN A 105 -7.20 -3.13 11.71
CA ASN A 105 -8.03 -3.57 12.82
C ASN A 105 -8.86 -2.46 13.50
N MET A 106 -8.81 -1.23 13.00
CA MET A 106 -9.61 -0.07 13.43
C MET A 106 -10.65 0.33 12.37
N GLY A 107 -10.71 -0.38 11.24
CA GLY A 107 -11.66 -0.13 10.16
C GLY A 107 -11.16 0.90 9.13
N GLU A 108 -9.89 1.32 9.20
CA GLU A 108 -9.29 2.07 8.09
C GLU A 108 -8.84 1.11 6.99
N SER A 109 -8.81 1.65 5.77
CA SER A 109 -8.44 0.93 4.57
C SER A 109 -7.76 1.88 3.60
N GLY A 110 -6.95 1.33 2.71
CA GLY A 110 -6.34 2.09 1.63
C GLY A 110 -6.12 1.25 0.39
N ALA A 111 -5.89 1.91 -0.73
CA ALA A 111 -5.69 1.25 -2.01
C ALA A 111 -4.72 2.04 -2.88
N GLY A 112 -4.01 1.36 -3.77
CA GLY A 112 -3.13 2.02 -4.73
C GLY A 112 -2.94 1.19 -5.98
N THR A 113 -2.62 1.86 -7.08
CA THR A 113 -2.28 1.22 -8.36
C THR A 113 -0.99 1.78 -8.90
N THR A 114 -0.32 1.00 -9.74
CA THR A 114 0.84 1.45 -10.52
C THR A 114 0.89 0.68 -11.83
N THR A 115 1.40 1.33 -12.87
CA THR A 115 1.67 0.70 -14.16
C THR A 115 3.15 0.33 -14.23
N ILE A 116 3.44 -0.88 -14.71
CA ILE A 116 4.81 -1.31 -14.98
C ILE A 116 5.35 -0.49 -16.16
N SER A 117 6.44 0.23 -15.93
CA SER A 117 7.14 1.07 -16.91
C SER A 117 8.58 0.64 -17.09
#